data_AF-A0A7Y4RCY0-F1
#
_entry.id   AF-A0A7Y4RCY0-F1
#
_cell.length_a   1.000
_cell.length_b   1.000
_cell.length_c   1.000
_cell.angle_alpha   90.00
_cell.angle_beta   90.00
_cell.angle_gamma   90.00
#
_symmetry.space_group_name_H-M   'P 1'
#
loop_
_entity.id
_entity.type
_entity.pdbx_description
1 polymer ?
#
loop_
_entity_poly.entity_id
_entity_poly.type
_entity_poly.pdbx_seq_one_letter_code
_entity_poly.pdbx_strand_id
1 'polypeptide(L)'
;MTTSKTVALSDESAAQRAVDFFHECLMFTAGEWRGRAFLLQPWQEAIVRHLFGWKRPDGRRRYREAFIYVPRRNGKSELCGGLGNLLVFADAEPGAQVYGAAADREQARLVFNAAKTMVLAEPELAARAKVYTHAIVYEAGG
;
A
#
# COMPACT_ATOMS: atom_id res chain seq x y z
N MET A 1 -37.38 1.87 -23.70
CA MET A 1 -36.92 2.38 -22.39
C MET A 1 -35.57 1.73 -22.09
N THR A 2 -34.48 2.44 -22.34
CA THR A 2 -33.12 1.95 -22.07
C THR A 2 -32.84 2.13 -20.58
N THR A 3 -32.85 1.04 -19.83
CA THR A 3 -32.46 1.04 -18.42
C THR A 3 -30.98 1.42 -18.35
N SER A 4 -30.71 2.67 -17.99
CA SER A 4 -29.36 3.15 -17.65
C SER A 4 -28.86 2.32 -16.47
N LYS A 5 -27.95 1.36 -16.72
CA LYS A 5 -27.22 0.67 -15.66
C LYS A 5 -26.41 1.72 -14.91
N THR A 6 -26.82 2.04 -13.68
CA THR A 6 -25.97 2.74 -12.73
C THR A 6 -24.71 1.88 -12.54
N VAL A 7 -23.61 2.27 -13.15
CA VAL A 7 -22.32 1.59 -12.98
C VAL A 7 -21.97 1.70 -11.50
N ALA A 8 -21.91 0.57 -10.79
CA ALA A 8 -21.47 0.54 -9.41
C ALA A 8 -20.07 1.14 -9.33
N LEU A 9 -19.92 2.20 -8.54
CA LEU A 9 -18.65 2.93 -8.35
C LEU A 9 -17.67 2.17 -7.44
N SER A 10 -18.08 1.01 -6.89
CA SER A 10 -17.33 0.20 -5.94
C SER A 10 -16.96 -1.17 -6.53
N ASP A 11 -15.67 -1.46 -6.58
CA ASP A 11 -15.04 -2.75 -6.91
C ASP A 11 -14.54 -3.40 -5.61
N GLU A 12 -15.41 -4.21 -5.00
CA GLU A 12 -15.12 -4.86 -3.71
C GLU A 12 -13.97 -5.88 -3.84
N SER A 13 -13.83 -6.52 -5.00
CA SER A 13 -12.72 -7.46 -5.24
C SER A 13 -11.38 -6.74 -5.28
N ALA A 14 -11.30 -5.54 -5.87
CA ALA A 14 -10.08 -4.74 -5.81
C ALA A 14 -9.79 -4.23 -4.40
N ALA A 15 -10.82 -3.83 -3.65
CA ALA A 15 -10.67 -3.45 -2.25
C ALA A 15 -10.11 -4.61 -1.41
N GLN A 16 -10.67 -5.81 -1.57
CA GLN A 16 -10.26 -7.00 -0.84
C GLN A 16 -8.82 -7.40 -1.18
N ARG A 17 -8.44 -7.44 -2.46
CA ARG A 17 -7.05 -7.73 -2.85
C ARG A 17 -6.05 -6.74 -2.24
N ALA A 18 -6.43 -5.47 -2.12
CA ALA A 18 -5.58 -4.48 -1.49
C ALA A 18 -5.42 -4.76 0.02
N VAL A 19 -6.48 -5.17 0.71
CA VAL A 19 -6.45 -5.56 2.13
C VAL A 19 -5.64 -6.84 2.34
N ASP A 20 -5.88 -7.86 1.51
CA ASP A 20 -5.18 -9.15 1.56
C ASP A 20 -3.68 -8.96 1.37
N PHE A 21 -3.25 -8.05 0.50
CA PHE A 21 -1.83 -7.72 0.35
C PHE A 21 -1.18 -7.27 1.67
N PHE A 22 -1.87 -6.48 2.50
CA PHE A 22 -1.34 -6.12 3.82
C PHE A 22 -1.29 -7.34 4.74
N HIS A 23 -2.36 -8.12 4.77
CA HIS A 23 -2.51 -9.22 5.72
C HIS A 23 -1.61 -10.42 5.40
N GLU A 24 -1.35 -10.66 4.12
CA GLU A 24 -0.68 -11.87 3.62
C GLU A 24 0.77 -11.60 3.18
N CYS A 25 1.07 -10.40 2.68
CA CYS A 25 2.39 -10.10 2.12
C CYS A 25 3.23 -9.15 2.97
N LEU A 26 2.65 -8.48 3.99
CA LEU A 26 3.37 -7.52 4.82
C LEU A 26 3.44 -7.98 6.28
N MET A 27 4.55 -7.62 6.94
CA MET A 27 4.77 -7.88 8.35
C MET A 27 5.03 -6.58 9.10
N PHE A 28 4.63 -6.53 10.37
CA PHE A 28 5.05 -5.43 11.24
C PHE A 28 6.58 -5.42 11.41
N THR A 29 7.17 -4.23 11.37
CA THR A 29 8.63 -4.07 11.35
C THR A 29 9.23 -3.71 12.71
N ALA A 30 8.40 -3.28 13.66
CA ALA A 30 8.84 -2.72 14.93
C ALA A 30 7.99 -3.17 16.13
N GLY A 31 8.58 -3.05 17.32
CA GLY A 31 7.93 -3.33 18.61
C GLY A 31 7.69 -4.81 18.85
N GLU A 32 6.74 -5.10 19.74
CA GLU A 32 6.33 -6.47 20.13
C GLU A 32 5.68 -7.27 18.98
N TRP A 33 5.22 -6.58 17.94
CA TRP A 33 4.51 -7.16 16.79
C TRP A 33 5.46 -7.55 15.66
N ARG A 34 6.76 -7.25 15.78
CA ARG A 34 7.75 -7.51 14.74
C ARG A 34 7.69 -8.96 14.23
N GLY A 35 7.63 -9.12 12.91
CA GLY A 35 7.59 -10.43 12.25
C GLY A 35 6.22 -11.11 12.26
N ARG A 36 5.18 -10.46 12.81
CA ARG A 36 3.78 -10.88 12.65
C ARG A 36 3.18 -10.23 11.42
N ALA A 37 2.18 -10.90 10.84
CA ALA A 37 1.38 -10.37 9.75
C ALA A 37 0.84 -8.96 10.07
N PHE A 38 0.89 -8.05 9.11
CA PHE A 38 0.33 -6.72 9.24
C PHE A 38 -1.18 -6.80 9.06
N LEU A 39 -1.89 -7.08 10.15
CA LEU A 39 -3.34 -6.98 10.18
C LEU A 39 -3.76 -5.52 10.30
N LEU A 40 -4.51 -5.02 9.31
CA LEU A 40 -5.01 -3.65 9.31
C LEU A 40 -6.01 -3.48 10.44
N GLN A 41 -5.89 -2.38 11.16
CA GLN A 41 -6.94 -1.95 12.08
C GLN A 41 -8.16 -1.47 11.27
N PRO A 42 -9.39 -1.49 11.83
CA PRO A 42 -10.60 -1.13 11.10
C PRO A 42 -10.53 0.22 10.36
N TRP A 43 -9.88 1.22 10.95
CA TRP A 43 -9.71 2.53 10.31
C TRP A 43 -8.68 2.52 9.17
N GLN A 44 -7.63 1.70 9.28
CA GLN A 44 -6.62 1.54 8.22
C GLN A 44 -7.23 0.80 7.04
N GLU A 45 -7.97 -0.28 7.32
CA GLU A 45 -8.70 -1.05 6.33
C GLU A 45 -9.73 -0.18 5.61
N ALA A 46 -10.48 0.65 6.33
CA ALA A 46 -11.40 1.59 5.71
C ALA A 46 -10.68 2.52 4.71
N ILE A 47 -9.51 3.06 5.05
CA ILE A 47 -8.71 3.88 4.13
C ILE A 47 -8.32 3.06 2.89
N VAL A 48 -7.73 1.88 3.08
CA VAL A 48 -7.27 1.01 1.97
C VAL A 48 -8.45 0.66 1.05
N ARG A 49 -9.57 0.18 1.60
CA ARG A 49 -10.76 -0.13 0.81
C ARG A 49 -11.29 1.07 0.04
N HIS A 50 -11.27 2.28 0.64
CA HIS A 50 -11.72 3.47 -0.07
C HIS A 50 -10.80 3.85 -1.23
N LEU A 51 -9.48 3.75 -1.05
CA LEU A 51 -8.51 4.15 -2.08
C LEU A 51 -8.45 3.18 -3.26
N PHE A 52 -8.56 1.88 -3.00
CA PHE A 52 -8.37 0.84 -4.02
C PHE A 52 -9.69 0.23 -4.52
N GLY A 53 -10.77 0.35 -3.76
CA GLY A 53 -12.09 -0.18 -4.11
C GLY A 53 -12.94 0.76 -4.95
N TRP A 54 -12.81 2.08 -4.80
CA TRP A 54 -13.67 2.99 -5.57
C TRP A 54 -13.09 3.27 -6.95
N LYS A 55 -13.83 2.86 -7.99
CA LYS A 55 -13.42 2.99 -9.40
C LYS A 55 -14.44 3.76 -10.22
N ARG A 56 -13.95 4.39 -11.28
CA ARG A 56 -14.73 5.02 -12.34
C ARG A 56 -15.18 3.93 -13.33
N PRO A 57 -16.17 4.23 -14.20
CA PRO A 57 -16.59 3.30 -15.24
C PRO A 57 -15.47 2.85 -16.21
N ASP A 58 -14.40 3.64 -16.34
CA ASP A 58 -13.22 3.31 -17.14
C ASP A 58 -12.21 2.40 -16.40
N GLY A 59 -12.55 1.93 -15.19
CA GLY A 59 -11.72 1.04 -14.37
C GLY A 59 -10.62 1.76 -13.56
N ARG A 60 -10.43 3.07 -13.75
CA ARG A 60 -9.45 3.84 -12.99
C ARG A 60 -9.95 4.18 -11.60
N ARG A 61 -9.03 4.45 -10.66
CA ARG A 61 -9.40 4.90 -9.31
C ARG A 61 -10.26 6.17 -9.34
N ARG A 62 -11.30 6.20 -8.51
CA ARG A 62 -12.14 7.38 -8.29
C ARG A 62 -11.34 8.47 -7.59
N TYR A 63 -10.68 8.11 -6.48
CA TYR A 63 -9.86 9.00 -5.68
C TYR A 63 -8.40 8.90 -6.13
N ARG A 64 -7.81 10.05 -6.44
CA ARG A 64 -6.39 10.19 -6.79
C ARG A 64 -5.55 10.79 -5.67
N GLU A 65 -6.23 11.40 -4.69
CA GLU A 65 -5.64 12.09 -3.57
C GLU A 65 -6.42 11.73 -2.31
N ALA A 66 -5.70 11.61 -1.20
CA ALA A 66 -6.25 11.28 0.10
C ALA A 66 -5.60 12.18 1.14
N PHE A 67 -6.42 12.87 1.92
CA PHE A 67 -5.95 13.67 3.04
C PHE A 67 -6.46 13.04 4.34
N ILE A 68 -5.54 12.60 5.18
CA ILE A 68 -5.85 11.76 6.35
C ILE A 68 -5.19 12.35 7.59
N TYR A 69 -6.01 12.75 8.57
CA TYR A 69 -5.54 13.23 9.86
C TYR A 69 -5.42 12.06 10.85
N VAL A 70 -4.19 11.70 11.21
CA VAL A 70 -3.92 10.61 12.17
C VAL A 70 -2.99 11.12 13.28
N PRO A 71 -3.32 10.91 14.57
CA PRO A 71 -2.48 11.36 15.67
C PRO A 71 -1.09 10.69 15.68
N ARG A 72 -0.18 11.24 16.48
CA ARG A 72 1.13 10.60 16.69
C ARG A 72 0.95 9.21 17.31
N ARG A 73 1.90 8.31 17.02
CA ARG A 73 1.96 6.92 17.52
C ARG A 73 0.78 6.00 17.16
N ASN A 74 0.04 6.29 16.09
CA ASN A 74 -1.04 5.44 15.57
C ASN A 74 -0.62 4.58 14.35
N GLY A 75 0.67 4.21 14.24
CA GLY A 75 1.12 3.32 13.15
C GLY A 75 1.00 3.89 11.72
N LYS A 76 0.79 5.20 11.55
CA LYS A 76 0.64 5.80 10.21
C LYS A 76 1.87 5.65 9.31
N SER A 77 3.08 5.69 9.87
CA SER A 77 4.30 5.51 9.09
C SER A 77 4.41 4.09 8.54
N GLU A 78 4.00 3.12 9.34
CA GLU A 78 3.92 1.70 8.96
C GLU A 78 2.91 1.52 7.83
N LEU A 79 1.71 2.10 7.97
CA LEU A 79 0.67 2.10 6.94
C LEU A 79 1.16 2.73 5.64
N CYS A 80 1.81 3.90 5.69
CA CYS A 80 2.37 4.55 4.51
C CYS A 80 3.44 3.68 3.82
N GLY A 81 4.27 2.97 4.59
CA GLY A 81 5.26 2.03 4.03
C GLY A 81 4.60 0.88 3.29
N GLY A 82 3.57 0.29 3.89
CA GLY A 82 2.77 -0.77 3.25
C GLY A 82 2.02 -0.30 2.00
N LEU A 83 1.45 0.91 2.02
CA LEU A 83 0.84 1.52 0.83
C LEU A 83 1.86 1.71 -0.29
N GLY A 84 3.09 2.12 0.04
CA GLY A 84 4.16 2.24 -0.92
C GLY A 84 4.50 0.90 -1.58
N ASN A 85 4.62 -0.17 -0.78
CA ASN A 85 4.85 -1.51 -1.30
C ASN A 85 3.67 -2.00 -2.16
N LEU A 86 2.43 -1.78 -1.73
CA LEU A 86 1.27 -2.16 -2.54
C LEU A 86 1.31 -1.49 -3.91
N LEU A 87 1.60 -0.19 -3.96
CA LEU A 87 1.72 0.55 -5.22
C LEU A 87 2.83 0.02 -6.13
N VAL A 88 3.95 -0.42 -5.56
CA VAL A 88 5.09 -0.96 -6.32
C VAL A 88 4.83 -2.39 -6.81
N PHE A 89 4.24 -3.25 -5.97
CA PHE A 89 4.18 -4.70 -6.22
C PHE A 89 2.83 -5.21 -6.71
N ALA A 90 1.73 -4.53 -6.38
CA ALA A 90 0.37 -5.07 -6.50
C ALA A 90 -0.64 -4.16 -7.21
N ASP A 91 -0.23 -2.97 -7.67
CA ASP A 91 -1.14 -2.00 -8.32
C ASP A 91 -1.25 -2.14 -9.84
N ALA A 92 -0.53 -3.11 -10.44
CA ALA A 92 -0.55 -3.39 -11.87
C ALA A 92 -0.22 -2.18 -12.78
N GLU A 93 0.55 -1.21 -12.28
CA GLU A 93 1.04 -0.05 -13.03
C GLU A 93 2.50 -0.28 -13.45
N PRO A 94 2.78 -0.57 -14.73
CA PRO A 94 4.14 -0.83 -15.20
C PRO A 94 5.04 0.39 -15.02
N GLY A 95 6.19 0.21 -14.38
CA GLY A 95 7.16 1.30 -14.18
C GLY A 95 6.70 2.36 -13.17
N ALA A 96 5.78 2.02 -12.26
CA ALA A 96 5.31 2.91 -11.21
C ALA A 96 6.49 3.51 -10.41
N GLN A 97 6.44 4.83 -10.21
CA GLN A 97 7.38 5.56 -9.37
C GLN A 97 6.67 6.04 -8.11
N VAL A 98 7.06 5.49 -6.97
CA VAL A 98 6.45 5.80 -5.67
C VAL A 98 7.43 6.60 -4.84
N TYR A 99 7.04 7.83 -4.50
CA TYR A 99 7.88 8.79 -3.79
C TYR A 99 7.38 9.01 -2.36
N GLY A 100 8.30 8.92 -1.39
CA GLY A 100 8.05 9.31 0.00
C GLY A 100 8.52 10.73 0.26
N ALA A 101 7.60 11.63 0.64
CA ALA A 101 7.89 13.00 1.01
C ALA A 101 7.44 13.28 2.45
N ALA A 102 8.23 14.07 3.18
CA ALA A 102 7.93 14.52 4.52
C ALA A 102 8.59 15.88 4.78
N ALA A 103 8.29 16.50 5.93
CA ALA A 103 8.87 17.79 6.32
C ALA A 103 10.40 17.75 6.43
N ASP A 104 10.97 16.58 6.77
CA ASP A 104 12.41 16.35 6.79
C ASP A 104 12.76 14.93 6.30
N ARG A 105 14.04 14.73 5.99
CA ARG A 105 14.57 13.48 5.46
C ARG A 105 14.50 12.33 6.47
N GLU A 106 14.59 12.60 7.76
CA GLU A 106 14.54 11.56 8.80
C GLU A 106 13.11 11.02 8.94
N GLN A 107 12.08 11.86 8.86
CA GLN A 107 10.69 11.42 8.81
C GLN A 107 10.38 10.60 7.56
N ALA A 108 10.89 11.03 6.40
CA ALA A 108 10.75 10.25 5.16
C ALA A 108 11.45 8.90 5.27
N ARG A 109 12.63 8.86 5.91
CA ARG A 109 13.39 7.63 6.18
C ARG A 109 12.63 6.65 7.06
N LEU A 110 11.85 7.10 8.04
CA LEU A 110 11.04 6.19 8.87
C LEU A 110 10.05 5.39 8.02
N VAL A 111 9.36 6.05 7.09
CA VAL A 111 8.40 5.39 6.18
C VAL A 111 9.14 4.45 5.22
N PHE A 112 10.24 4.91 4.63
CA PHE A 112 11.02 4.09 3.71
C PHE A 112 11.62 2.85 4.39
N ASN A 113 12.13 2.99 5.61
CA ASN A 113 12.71 1.88 6.37
C ASN A 113 11.66 0.84 6.74
N ALA A 114 10.43 1.27 7.07
CA ALA A 114 9.31 0.36 7.27
C ALA A 114 9.00 -0.43 5.98
N ALA A 115 8.81 0.27 4.85
CA ALA A 115 8.58 -0.38 3.55
C ALA A 115 9.69 -1.38 3.18
N LYS A 116 10.96 -0.96 3.32
CA LYS A 116 12.14 -1.79 3.07
C LYS A 116 12.18 -3.02 3.96
N THR A 117 11.89 -2.88 5.25
CA THR A 117 11.91 -4.00 6.19
C THR A 117 10.81 -5.01 5.87
N MET A 118 9.62 -4.55 5.47
CA MET A 118 8.54 -5.44 5.00
C MET A 118 8.97 -6.25 3.77
N VAL A 119 9.55 -5.59 2.76
CA VAL A 119 10.01 -6.27 1.54
C VAL A 119 11.08 -7.32 1.85
N LEU A 120 12.04 -7.00 2.71
CA LEU A 120 13.10 -7.93 3.09
C LEU A 120 12.61 -9.09 3.99
N ALA A 121 11.51 -8.88 4.70
CA ALA A 121 10.92 -9.90 5.57
C ALA A 121 10.09 -10.93 4.82
N GLU A 122 9.57 -10.59 3.63
CA GLU A 122 8.76 -11.48 2.81
C GLU A 122 9.56 -12.04 1.62
N PRO A 123 9.87 -13.36 1.60
CA PRO A 123 10.69 -13.97 0.56
C PRO A 123 10.23 -13.71 -0.87
N GLU A 124 8.93 -13.72 -1.15
CA GLU A 124 8.44 -13.46 -2.52
C GLU A 124 8.66 -12.01 -2.96
N LEU A 125 8.46 -11.05 -2.07
CA LEU A 125 8.71 -9.64 -2.36
C LEU A 125 10.21 -9.37 -2.51
N ALA A 126 11.03 -9.94 -1.64
CA ALA A 126 12.49 -9.84 -1.70
C ALA A 126 13.06 -10.41 -3.01
N ALA A 127 12.52 -11.55 -3.47
CA ALA A 127 12.96 -12.18 -4.72
C ALA A 127 12.64 -11.34 -5.97
N ARG A 128 11.62 -10.47 -5.89
CA ARG A 128 11.16 -9.61 -6.99
C ARG A 128 11.70 -8.18 -6.90
N ALA A 129 12.61 -7.90 -5.99
CA ALA A 129 13.09 -6.53 -5.78
C ALA A 129 14.60 -6.44 -5.54
N LYS A 130 15.21 -5.42 -6.15
CA LYS A 130 16.51 -4.91 -5.74
C LYS A 130 16.32 -3.83 -4.68
N VAL A 131 16.80 -4.11 -3.48
CA VAL A 131 16.69 -3.22 -2.33
C VAL A 131 18.01 -2.49 -2.10
N TYR A 132 18.00 -1.18 -2.30
CA TYR A 132 19.15 -0.28 -2.07
C TYR A 132 19.03 0.43 -0.72
N THR A 133 20.01 1.29 -0.41
CA THR A 133 19.99 2.14 0.79
C THR A 133 18.83 3.13 0.78
N HIS A 134 18.46 3.65 -0.39
CA HIS A 134 17.46 4.72 -0.55
C HIS A 134 16.44 4.47 -1.66
N ALA A 135 16.38 3.24 -2.18
CA ALA A 135 15.41 2.86 -3.20
C ALA A 135 15.03 1.37 -3.08
N ILE A 136 13.81 1.05 -3.50
CA ILE A 136 13.35 -0.32 -3.74
C ILE A 136 12.96 -0.34 -5.21
N VAL A 137 13.55 -1.25 -5.99
CA VAL A 137 13.30 -1.37 -7.42
C VAL A 137 12.66 -2.72 -7.68
N TYR A 138 11.42 -2.71 -8.15
CA TYR A 138 10.75 -3.92 -8.62
C TYR A 138 11.41 -4.41 -9.91
N GLU A 139 11.81 -5.67 -9.92
CA GLU A 139 12.27 -6.35 -11.12
C GLU A 139 11.14 -7.26 -11.57
N ALA A 140 10.49 -6.91 -12.68
CA ALA A 140 9.57 -7.83 -13.33
C ALA A 140 10.37 -9.10 -13.66
N GLY A 141 10.04 -10.21 -13.01
CA GLY A 141 10.58 -11.51 -13.38
C GLY A 141 10.30 -11.74 -14.86
N GLY A 142 11.35 -12.08 -15.61
CA GLY A 142 11.23 -12.44 -17.03
C GLY A 142 10.37 -13.67 -17.26
#